data_AF-A0A6B2LRA3-F1
#
_entry.id   AF-A0A6B2LRA3-F1
#
_cell.length_a   1.000
_cell.length_b   1.000
_cell.length_c   1.000
_cell.angle_alpha   90.00
_cell.angle_beta   90.00
_cell.angle_gamma   90.00
#
_symmetry.space_group_name_H-M   'P 1'
#
loop_
_entity.id
_entity.type
_entity.pdbx_description
1 polymer ?
#
loop_
_entity_poly.entity_id
_entity_poly.type
_entity_poly.pdbx_seq_one_letter_code
_entity_poly.pdbx_strand_id
1 'polypeptide(L)'
;MKGLNVLLTKENRAKICDFGASKLKSLTSMTLAGPQIAGTNGYQAPELFDKGGKTNKQTDVFSLGMVLWELTSFSTPFEDCTNPTQVHLAMMSKISTKEHILPIPASAHPVLKKWILACWKYIP
;
A
#
# COMPACT_ATOMS: atom_id res chain seq x y z
N MET A 1 5.49 -0.32 1.07
CA MET A 1 5.88 -1.33 0.04
C MET A 1 5.02 -1.11 -1.22
N LYS A 2 5.53 -1.35 -2.44
CA LYS A 2 4.73 -1.22 -3.69
C LYS A 2 5.06 -2.34 -4.69
N GLY A 3 4.20 -2.61 -5.67
CA GLY A 3 4.38 -3.71 -6.62
C GLY A 3 5.67 -3.62 -7.43
N LEU A 4 6.06 -2.41 -7.85
CA LEU A 4 7.32 -2.14 -8.55
C LEU A 4 8.58 -2.52 -7.75
N ASN A 5 8.45 -2.71 -6.43
CA ASN A 5 9.54 -3.11 -5.55
C ASN A 5 9.57 -4.65 -5.36
N VAL A 6 8.83 -5.41 -6.16
CA VAL A 6 8.84 -6.88 -6.21
C VAL A 6 9.37 -7.33 -7.57
N LEU A 7 10.62 -7.78 -7.60
CA LEU A 7 11.28 -8.28 -8.81
C LEU A 7 11.03 -9.78 -8.97
N LEU A 8 10.96 -10.23 -10.23
CA LEU A 8 10.88 -11.66 -10.56
C LEU A 8 12.23 -12.15 -11.09
N THR A 9 12.75 -13.24 -10.54
CA THR A 9 13.92 -13.92 -11.11
C THR A 9 13.53 -14.79 -12.31
N LYS A 10 14.53 -15.27 -13.05
CA LYS A 10 14.32 -16.20 -14.19
C LYS A 10 13.61 -17.50 -13.77
N GLU A 11 13.73 -17.88 -12.50
CA GLU A 11 13.11 -19.08 -11.92
C GLU A 11 11.73 -18.80 -11.29
N ASN A 12 11.06 -17.70 -11.69
CA ASN A 12 9.76 -17.27 -11.16
C ASN A 12 9.75 -17.07 -9.63
N ARG A 13 10.87 -16.64 -9.05
CA ARG A 13 10.95 -16.30 -7.63
C ARG A 13 10.77 -14.80 -7.44
N ALA A 14 9.81 -14.42 -6.60
CA ALA A 14 9.65 -13.02 -6.18
C ALA A 14 10.76 -12.61 -5.18
N LYS A 15 11.37 -11.44 -5.39
CA LYS A 15 12.35 -10.81 -4.50
C LYS A 15 11.96 -9.36 -4.25
N ILE A 16 11.94 -8.97 -2.98
CA ILE A 16 11.68 -7.58 -2.60
C ILE A 16 12.96 -6.76 -2.80
N CYS A 17 12.84 -5.60 -3.43
CA CYS A 17 13.93 -4.64 -3.62
C CYS A 17 13.54 -3.26 -3.09
N ASP A 18 14.46 -2.30 -3.18
CA ASP A 18 14.25 -0.90 -2.83
C ASP A 18 13.68 -0.68 -1.42
N PHE A 19 14.58 -0.87 -0.45
CA PHE A 19 14.37 -0.51 0.96
C PHE A 19 14.74 0.95 1.23
N GLY A 20 14.78 1.85 0.23
CA GLY A 20 15.32 3.21 0.37
C GLY A 20 14.64 4.08 1.44
N ALA A 21 13.41 3.74 1.85
CA ALA A 21 12.69 4.39 2.95
C ALA A 21 12.80 3.63 4.30
N SER A 22 13.59 2.55 4.37
CA SER A 22 13.79 1.79 5.60
C SER A 22 14.68 2.59 6.56
N LYS A 23 14.08 3.05 7.66
CA LYS A 23 14.85 3.67 8.74
C LYS A 23 15.58 2.56 9.48
N LEU A 24 16.92 2.56 9.41
CA LEU A 24 17.73 1.91 10.44
C LEU A 24 17.30 2.50 11.78
N LYS A 25 16.95 1.65 12.75
CA LYS A 25 16.49 2.08 14.10
C LYS A 25 17.51 2.92 14.88
N SER A 26 18.68 3.20 14.30
CA SER A 26 19.75 4.01 14.88
C SER A 26 19.70 5.43 14.30
N LEU A 27 19.18 6.36 15.11
CA LEU A 27 19.58 7.77 15.18
C LEU A 27 20.03 8.45 13.88
N THR A 28 19.11 8.81 12.98
CA THR A 28 19.21 10.11 12.29
C THR A 28 17.85 10.51 11.71
N SER A 29 17.38 11.67 12.13
CA SER A 29 16.33 12.42 11.45
C SER A 29 16.87 12.88 10.09
N MET A 30 16.70 12.08 9.05
CA MET A 30 16.93 12.54 7.68
C MET A 30 15.65 12.39 6.88
N THR A 31 15.03 13.55 6.67
CA THR A 31 14.01 13.82 5.67
C THR A 31 14.55 13.50 4.29
N LEU A 32 14.10 12.39 3.71
CA LEU A 32 14.26 12.13 2.28
C LEU A 32 12.89 11.75 1.73
N ALA A 33 12.09 12.77 1.43
CA ALA A 33 10.97 12.64 0.51
C ALA A 33 11.34 13.43 -0.75
N GLY A 34 11.89 12.72 -1.74
CA GLY A 34 11.83 13.20 -3.13
C GLY A 34 10.36 13.35 -3.57
N PRO A 35 10.09 13.92 -4.76
CA PRO A 35 8.73 14.18 -5.22
C PRO A 35 7.90 12.89 -5.19
N GLN A 36 6.96 12.82 -4.26
CA GLN A 36 6.07 11.69 -4.05
C GLN A 36 5.02 11.70 -5.16
N ILE A 37 5.20 10.81 -6.15
CA ILE A 37 4.29 10.67 -7.29
C ILE A 37 2.96 10.11 -6.77
N ALA A 38 1.82 10.67 -7.22
CA ALA A 38 0.47 10.31 -6.80
C ALA A 38 0.21 8.79 -6.75
N GLY A 39 0.72 8.04 -7.74
CA GLY A 39 0.59 6.58 -7.82
C GLY A 39 1.37 5.78 -6.76
N THR A 40 2.36 6.37 -6.08
CA THR A 40 3.03 5.70 -4.93
C THR A 40 2.19 5.81 -3.65
N ASN A 41 1.36 6.86 -3.52
CA ASN A 41 0.55 7.09 -2.32
C ASN A 41 -0.62 6.10 -2.20
N GLY A 42 -1.08 5.51 -3.32
CA GLY A 42 -2.14 4.48 -3.31
C GLY A 42 -1.78 3.23 -2.50
N TYR A 43 -0.49 3.01 -2.22
CA TYR A 43 0.00 1.90 -1.40
C TYR A 43 0.16 2.25 0.08
N GLN A 44 0.09 3.54 0.44
CA GLN A 44 0.35 3.99 1.80
C GLN A 44 -0.83 3.72 2.72
N ALA A 45 -0.51 3.32 3.94
CA ALA A 45 -1.51 3.16 4.99
C ALA A 45 -2.12 4.52 5.38
N PRO A 46 -3.41 4.57 5.74
CA PRO A 46 -4.14 5.81 5.98
C PRO A 46 -3.51 6.71 7.06
N GLU A 47 -2.95 6.11 8.11
CA GLU A 47 -2.29 6.81 9.22
C GLU A 47 -0.99 7.52 8.81
N LEU A 48 -0.43 7.21 7.63
CA LEU A 48 0.75 7.91 7.11
C LEU A 48 0.44 9.28 6.52
N PHE A 49 -0.83 9.56 6.23
CA PHE A 49 -1.29 10.87 5.76
C PHE A 49 -1.51 11.86 6.93
N ASP A 50 -1.60 11.36 8.16
CA ASP A 50 -1.78 12.19 9.35
C ASP A 50 -0.50 12.93 9.74
N LYS A 51 -0.66 14.07 10.42
CA LYS A 51 0.47 14.82 10.96
C LYS A 51 1.26 13.95 11.94
N GLY A 52 2.51 13.65 11.58
CA GLY A 52 3.40 12.83 12.40
C GLY A 52 3.25 11.32 12.19
N GLY A 53 2.54 10.88 11.15
CA GLY A 53 2.48 9.49 10.72
C GLY A 53 3.88 8.88 10.56
N LYS A 54 4.05 7.65 11.06
CA LYS A 54 5.33 6.94 11.03
C LYS A 54 5.14 5.56 10.43
N THR A 55 6.10 5.17 9.59
CA THR A 55 6.18 3.81 9.06
C THR A 55 6.51 2.82 10.18
N ASN A 56 5.79 1.70 10.19
CA ASN A 56 5.96 0.60 11.12
C ASN A 56 5.61 -0.73 10.40
N LYS A 57 5.59 -1.85 11.13
CA LYS A 57 5.28 -3.15 10.54
C LYS A 57 3.84 -3.19 9.98
N GLN A 58 2.91 -2.53 10.63
CA GLN A 58 1.49 -2.50 10.24
C GLN A 58 1.30 -1.72 8.94
N THR A 59 2.01 -0.59 8.75
CA THR A 59 1.96 0.17 7.49
C THR A 59 2.50 -0.62 6.31
N ASP A 60 3.49 -1.49 6.54
CA ASP A 60 4.03 -2.40 5.52
C ASP A 60 3.06 -3.55 5.22
N VAL A 61 2.36 -4.09 6.22
CA VAL A 61 1.30 -5.10 6.02
C VAL A 61 0.14 -4.52 5.21
N PHE A 62 -0.27 -3.29 5.51
CA PHE A 62 -1.29 -2.59 4.71
C PHE A 62 -0.85 -2.46 3.24
N SER A 63 0.39 -1.99 3.04
CA SER A 63 1.00 -1.85 1.72
C SER A 63 1.02 -3.18 0.95
N LEU A 64 1.33 -4.29 1.63
CA LEU A 64 1.28 -5.62 1.05
C LEU A 64 -0.14 -5.98 0.57
N GLY A 65 -1.17 -5.59 1.32
CA GLY A 65 -2.56 -5.75 0.89
C GLY A 65 -2.86 -5.03 -0.42
N MET A 66 -2.31 -3.84 -0.63
CA MET A 66 -2.43 -3.10 -1.90
C MET A 66 -1.72 -3.80 -3.05
N VAL A 67 -0.53 -4.36 -2.82
CA VAL A 67 0.19 -5.17 -3.84
C VAL A 67 -0.57 -6.44 -4.18
N LEU A 68 -1.11 -7.15 -3.18
CA LEU A 68 -1.94 -8.33 -3.42
C LEU A 68 -3.20 -7.98 -4.20
N TRP A 69 -3.82 -6.83 -3.91
CA TRP A 69 -4.95 -6.34 -4.69
C TRP A 69 -4.57 -6.03 -6.14
N GLU A 70 -3.46 -5.31 -6.36
CA GLU A 70 -2.91 -5.00 -7.70
C GLU A 70 -2.70 -6.28 -8.53
N LEU A 71 -2.19 -7.36 -7.91
CA LEU A 71 -2.01 -8.65 -8.58
C LEU A 71 -3.35 -9.32 -8.97
N THR A 72 -4.44 -9.02 -8.27
CA THR A 72 -5.77 -9.58 -8.56
C THR A 72 -6.57 -8.73 -9.55
N SER A 73 -6.40 -7.40 -9.50
CA SER A 73 -7.12 -6.45 -10.36
C SER A 73 -6.38 -6.14 -11.66
N PHE A 74 -5.05 -6.34 -11.68
CA PHE A 74 -4.15 -5.84 -12.73
C PHE A 74 -4.26 -4.32 -12.94
N SER A 75 -4.66 -3.59 -11.90
CA SER A 75 -4.87 -2.13 -11.94
C SER A 75 -4.05 -1.45 -10.85
N THR A 76 -3.72 -0.18 -11.08
CA THR A 76 -3.01 0.61 -10.07
C THR A 76 -3.97 1.04 -8.96
N PRO A 77 -3.62 0.88 -7.67
CA PRO A 77 -4.43 1.39 -6.57
C PRO A 77 -4.69 2.89 -6.72
N PHE A 78 -5.96 3.29 -6.71
CA PHE A 78 -6.39 4.69 -6.84
C PHE A 78 -5.89 5.39 -8.13
N GLU A 79 -5.91 4.68 -9.26
CA GLU A 79 -5.45 5.19 -10.56
C GLU A 79 -6.09 6.54 -10.97
N ASP A 80 -7.36 6.76 -10.61
CA ASP A 80 -8.09 8.00 -10.92
C ASP A 80 -7.69 9.20 -10.03
N CYS A 81 -6.89 8.99 -8.99
CA CYS A 81 -6.48 10.06 -8.07
C CYS A 81 -5.19 10.74 -8.54
N THR A 82 -5.24 12.07 -8.70
CA THR A 82 -4.11 12.85 -9.23
C THR A 82 -3.16 13.39 -8.15
N ASN A 83 -3.55 13.33 -6.87
CA ASN A 83 -2.77 13.86 -5.76
C ASN A 83 -2.99 13.07 -4.47
N PRO A 84 -2.08 13.17 -3.47
CA PRO A 84 -2.17 12.41 -2.23
C PRO A 84 -3.46 12.70 -1.43
N THR A 85 -3.97 13.93 -1.48
CA THR A 85 -5.20 14.32 -0.76
C THR A 85 -6.42 13.57 -1.31
N GLN A 86 -6.52 13.41 -2.63
CA GLN A 86 -7.61 12.63 -3.25
C GLN A 86 -7.54 11.15 -2.84
N VAL A 87 -6.34 10.55 -2.85
CA VAL A 87 -6.14 9.17 -2.38
C VAL A 87 -6.60 9.02 -0.93
N HIS A 88 -6.14 9.92 -0.05
CA HIS A 88 -6.51 9.90 1.36
C HIS A 88 -8.02 10.03 1.57
N LEU A 89 -8.68 10.99 0.92
CA LEU A 89 -10.12 11.20 1.03
C LEU A 89 -10.92 10.00 0.51
N ALA A 90 -10.53 9.43 -0.64
CA ALA A 90 -11.16 8.23 -1.18
C ALA A 90 -11.04 7.04 -0.24
N MET A 91 -9.83 6.81 0.30
CA MET A 91 -9.55 5.76 1.26
C MET A 91 -10.36 5.94 2.56
N MET A 92 -10.35 7.14 3.15
CA MET A 92 -11.10 7.46 4.37
C MET A 92 -12.61 7.28 4.20
N SER A 93 -13.14 7.69 3.04
CA SER A 93 -14.56 7.50 2.71
C SER A 93 -14.94 6.01 2.77
N LYS A 94 -14.14 5.12 2.16
CA LYS A 94 -14.37 3.67 2.17
C LYS A 94 -14.24 3.03 3.56
N ILE A 95 -13.26 3.47 4.34
CA ILE A 95 -13.08 3.00 5.72
C ILE A 95 -14.29 3.40 6.58
N SER A 96 -14.74 4.64 6.46
CA SER A 96 -15.89 5.17 7.22
C SER A 96 -17.20 4.43 6.90
N THR A 97 -17.43 4.09 5.62
CA THR A 97 -18.59 3.29 5.20
C THR A 97 -18.45 1.79 5.49
N LYS A 98 -17.32 1.35 6.06
CA LYS A 98 -16.98 -0.08 6.27
C LYS A 98 -17.00 -0.90 4.98
N GLU A 99 -16.81 -0.25 3.83
CA GLU A 99 -16.63 -0.90 2.55
C GLU A 99 -15.18 -1.40 2.41
N HIS A 100 -14.94 -2.25 1.41
CA HIS A 100 -13.56 -2.54 1.02
C HIS A 100 -12.90 -1.27 0.49
N ILE A 101 -11.61 -1.09 0.83
CA ILE A 101 -10.83 0.06 0.38
C ILE A 101 -10.81 0.16 -1.14
N LEU A 102 -10.66 -0.98 -1.81
CA LEU A 102 -10.75 -1.14 -3.26
C LEU A 102 -11.65 -2.34 -3.59
N PRO A 103 -12.37 -2.31 -4.73
CA PRO A 103 -13.21 -3.42 -5.15
C PRO A 103 -12.35 -4.63 -5.51
N ILE A 104 -12.60 -5.77 -4.88
CA ILE A 104 -11.89 -7.03 -5.17
C ILE A 104 -12.63 -7.75 -6.30
N PRO A 105 -11.98 -8.08 -7.44
CA PRO A 105 -12.61 -8.80 -8.54
C PRO A 105 -13.24 -10.12 -8.10
N ALA A 106 -14.39 -10.47 -8.66
CA ALA A 106 -15.07 -11.74 -8.36
C ALA A 106 -14.26 -12.97 -8.81
N SER A 107 -13.38 -12.80 -9.80
CA SER A 107 -12.44 -13.81 -10.29
C SER A 107 -11.24 -14.05 -9.36
N ALA A 108 -11.03 -13.21 -8.34
CA ALA A 108 -9.90 -13.34 -7.44
C ALA A 108 -9.98 -14.64 -6.62
N HIS A 109 -8.85 -15.35 -6.55
CA HIS A 109 -8.77 -16.60 -5.78
C HIS A 109 -9.16 -16.39 -4.31
N PRO A 110 -9.97 -17.27 -3.68
CA PRO A 110 -10.48 -17.06 -2.32
C PRO A 110 -9.39 -16.84 -1.26
N VAL A 111 -8.23 -17.49 -1.42
CA VAL A 111 -7.09 -17.30 -0.51
C VAL A 111 -6.51 -15.88 -0.62
N LEU A 112 -6.38 -15.35 -1.83
CA LEU A 112 -5.89 -13.97 -2.03
C LEU A 112 -6.88 -12.97 -1.46
N LYS A 113 -8.18 -13.15 -1.71
CA LYS A 113 -9.23 -12.33 -1.10
C LYS A 113 -9.13 -12.32 0.43
N LYS A 114 -8.94 -13.48 1.05
CA LYS A 114 -8.75 -13.60 2.51
C LYS A 114 -7.50 -12.85 2.98
N TRP A 115 -6.38 -12.94 2.27
CA TRP A 115 -5.14 -12.26 2.65
C TRP A 115 -5.22 -10.75 2.47
N ILE A 116 -5.83 -10.26 1.38
CA ILE A 116 -6.08 -8.84 1.15
C ILE A 116 -6.89 -8.26 2.32
N LEU A 117 -8.01 -8.90 2.67
CA LEU A 117 -8.85 -8.45 3.78
C LEU A 117 -8.14 -8.54 5.14
N ALA A 118 -7.28 -9.54 5.34
CA ALA A 118 -6.48 -9.65 6.56
C ALA A 118 -5.45 -8.51 6.67
N CYS A 119 -4.83 -8.11 5.56
CA CYS A 119 -3.91 -6.98 5.54
C CYS A 119 -4.60 -5.65 5.85
N TRP A 120 -5.85 -5.49 5.41
CA TRP A 120 -6.65 -4.29 5.64
C TRP A 120 -7.44 -4.30 6.96
N LYS A 121 -7.35 -5.37 7.75
CA LYS A 121 -8.07 -5.51 9.03
C LYS A 121 -7.54 -4.57 10.11
N TYR A 122 -6.36 -4.00 9.91
CA TYR A 122 -5.72 -3.08 10.85
C TYR A 122 -5.72 -1.67 10.29
N ILE A 123 -6.87 -1.03 10.41
CA ILE A 123 -7.03 0.41 10.23
C ILE A 123 -7.86 0.85 11.44
N PRO A 124 -7.35 1.76 12.28
CA PRO A 124 -8.11 2.25 13.43
C PRO A 124 -9.44 2.91 13.02
#